data_AF-A0A7C7UW74-F1
#
_entry.id   AF-A0A7C7UW74-F1
#
_cell.length_a   1.000
_cell.length_b   1.000
_cell.length_c   1.000
_cell.angle_alpha   90.00
_cell.angle_beta   90.00
_cell.angle_gamma   90.00
#
_symmetry.space_group_name_H-M   'P 1'
#
loop_
_entity.id
_entity.type
_entity.pdbx_description
1 polymer ?
#
loop_
_entity_poly.entity_id
_entity_poly.type
_entity_poly.pdbx_seq_one_letter_code
_entity_poly.pdbx_strand_id
1 'polypeptide(L)'
;GRDLKIHSDARYRFERGVDPDYTLPGLHAATQMVLDLCGGEPSEVVEAGAPLDTTRSYVLRPDRVKSLVGMDVTHNEQMRILTALGFVVTGTGDILEFQVPSWRRDVRGEADLVEEVARVTSLSQLVPQPLPRETAGVPAPVLTPMQLRERAARRTTAALGYNECVTYSFIDKASAELFGGGTDDVMLANPISSEMSHMRPALLPGLLQAAARNQARGMMDLALFEVGAAFHGGEPGEQHLLVSGLLVGQSGPRDPHGARRPVDVFDVKADAEAVLAAIGAPAKAQILRGARDWWHPGRHGMICLGAKKVLGIFGEVHPKVLAAMDVKGPAMAFTIFPAEVPMPRKTNASR
;
A
#
# COMPACT_ATOMS: atom_id res chain seq x y z
N GLY A 1 -17.19 -17.45 16.02
CA GLY A 1 -17.92 -17.35 14.74
C GLY A 1 -17.00 -17.49 13.54
N ARG A 2 -16.01 -16.59 13.39
CA ARG A 2 -15.03 -16.63 12.29
C ARG A 2 -14.24 -17.93 12.24
N ASP A 3 -13.76 -18.40 13.39
CA ASP A 3 -12.94 -19.63 13.47
C ASP A 3 -13.68 -20.87 12.97
N LEU A 4 -15.00 -20.89 13.18
CA LEU A 4 -15.90 -21.97 12.72
C LEU A 4 -16.56 -21.65 11.36
N LYS A 5 -16.20 -20.54 10.71
CA LYS A 5 -16.77 -20.08 9.43
C LYS A 5 -18.30 -19.93 9.44
N ILE A 6 -18.88 -19.63 10.59
CA ILE A 6 -20.33 -19.39 10.72
C ILE A 6 -20.63 -17.92 10.40
N HIS A 7 -21.55 -17.68 9.48
CA HIS A 7 -22.08 -16.37 9.14
C HIS A 7 -23.59 -16.35 9.39
N SER A 8 -24.01 -15.73 10.49
CA SER A 8 -25.42 -15.61 10.85
C SER A 8 -25.75 -14.19 11.30
N ASP A 9 -27.03 -13.84 11.22
CA ASP A 9 -27.58 -12.60 11.71
C ASP A 9 -27.30 -12.36 13.19
N ALA A 10 -27.39 -13.43 14.00
CA ALA A 10 -27.08 -13.40 15.42
C ALA A 10 -25.61 -13.06 15.63
N ARG A 11 -24.68 -13.79 15.00
CA ARG A 11 -23.24 -13.53 15.11
C ARG A 11 -22.92 -12.09 14.74
N TYR A 12 -23.46 -11.60 13.61
CA TYR A 12 -23.20 -10.25 13.13
C TYR A 12 -23.60 -9.18 14.16
N ARG A 13 -24.77 -9.33 14.79
CA ARG A 13 -25.32 -8.40 15.79
C ARG A 13 -24.61 -8.51 17.13
N PHE A 14 -24.42 -9.71 17.67
CA PHE A 14 -23.75 -9.91 18.96
C PHE A 14 -22.27 -9.49 18.94
N GLU A 15 -21.54 -9.70 17.83
CA GLU A 15 -20.13 -9.24 17.71
C GLU A 15 -20.02 -7.70 17.70
N ARG A 16 -21.05 -6.98 17.24
CA ARG A 16 -21.09 -5.50 17.24
C ARG A 16 -21.71 -4.92 18.51
N GLY A 17 -22.39 -5.76 19.28
CA GLY A 17 -23.12 -5.39 20.47
C GLY A 17 -24.60 -5.19 20.19
N VAL A 18 -25.42 -5.97 20.87
CA VAL A 18 -26.86 -5.71 21.01
C VAL A 18 -27.09 -4.89 22.28
N ASP A 19 -28.22 -4.19 22.31
CA ASP A 19 -28.68 -3.46 23.48
C ASP A 19 -28.97 -4.43 24.64
N PRO A 20 -28.21 -4.38 25.75
CA PRO A 20 -28.47 -5.22 26.91
C PRO A 20 -29.85 -5.00 27.52
N ASP A 21 -30.33 -3.75 27.55
CA ASP A 21 -31.58 -3.38 28.25
C ASP A 21 -32.82 -3.83 27.46
N TYR A 22 -32.66 -4.07 26.15
CA TYR A 22 -33.74 -4.56 25.28
C TYR A 22 -33.99 -6.07 25.41
N THR A 23 -33.18 -6.81 26.18
CA THR A 23 -33.30 -8.27 26.29
C THR A 23 -34.70 -8.69 26.80
N LEU A 24 -35.15 -8.10 27.91
CA LEU A 24 -36.44 -8.44 28.52
C LEU A 24 -37.64 -7.92 27.70
N PRO A 25 -37.66 -6.66 27.22
CA PRO A 25 -38.69 -6.20 26.27
C PRO A 25 -38.76 -7.06 25.01
N GLY A 26 -37.62 -7.46 24.44
CA GLY A 26 -37.54 -8.32 23.27
C GLY A 26 -38.11 -9.72 23.53
N LEU A 27 -37.83 -10.30 24.70
CA LEU A 27 -38.42 -11.57 25.13
C LEU A 27 -39.96 -11.48 25.19
N HIS A 28 -40.50 -10.45 25.85
CA HIS A 28 -41.95 -10.28 25.96
C HIS A 28 -42.61 -10.06 24.59
N ALA A 29 -42.00 -9.26 23.70
CA ALA A 29 -42.50 -9.06 22.35
C ALA A 29 -42.51 -10.37 21.54
N ALA A 30 -41.45 -11.18 21.65
CA ALA A 30 -41.38 -12.49 21.00
C ALA A 30 -42.44 -13.46 21.55
N THR A 31 -42.63 -13.52 22.87
CA THR A 31 -43.65 -14.35 23.51
C THR A 31 -45.05 -13.96 23.03
N GLN A 32 -45.37 -12.66 23.02
CA GLN A 32 -46.68 -12.18 22.54
C GLN A 32 -46.91 -12.58 21.08
N MET A 33 -45.89 -12.41 20.23
CA MET A 33 -45.98 -12.81 18.82
C MET A 33 -46.24 -14.31 18.65
N VAL A 34 -45.64 -15.16 19.48
CA VAL A 34 -45.90 -16.61 19.46
C VAL A 34 -47.34 -16.92 19.88
N LEU A 35 -47.87 -16.26 20.92
CA LEU A 35 -49.25 -16.47 21.37
C LEU A 35 -50.26 -16.03 20.30
N ASP A 36 -50.02 -14.89 19.66
CA ASP A 36 -50.92 -14.34 18.64
C ASP A 36 -50.99 -15.23 17.38
N LEU A 37 -49.87 -15.86 17.02
CA LEU A 37 -49.75 -16.65 15.78
C LEU A 37 -50.00 -18.15 15.97
N CYS A 38 -49.58 -18.70 17.11
CA CYS A 38 -49.54 -20.15 17.34
C CYS A 38 -50.44 -20.59 18.52
N GLY A 39 -50.84 -19.66 19.39
CA GLY A 39 -51.53 -19.97 20.65
C GLY A 39 -50.61 -20.58 21.71
N GLY A 40 -51.22 -21.19 22.73
CA GLY A 40 -50.53 -21.79 23.88
C GLY A 40 -50.61 -20.95 25.16
N GLU A 41 -49.85 -21.34 26.17
CA GLU A 41 -49.76 -20.65 27.47
C GLU A 41 -48.28 -20.42 27.82
N PRO A 42 -47.84 -19.18 28.08
CA PRO A 42 -46.46 -18.89 28.41
C PRO A 42 -46.13 -19.32 29.84
N SER A 43 -44.88 -19.74 30.07
CA SER A 43 -44.35 -19.96 31.42
C SER A 43 -43.78 -18.68 32.03
N GLU A 44 -43.28 -18.78 33.25
CA GLU A 44 -42.51 -17.72 33.92
C GLU A 44 -41.17 -17.46 33.21
N VAL A 45 -40.71 -16.20 33.27
CA VAL A 45 -39.38 -15.79 32.79
C VAL A 45 -38.31 -16.32 33.74
N VAL A 46 -37.27 -16.94 33.18
CA VAL A 46 -36.10 -17.39 33.94
C VAL A 46 -34.90 -16.56 33.49
N GLU A 47 -34.32 -15.81 34.42
CA GLU A 47 -33.10 -15.03 34.20
C GLU A 47 -31.91 -15.72 34.85
N ALA A 48 -30.76 -15.71 34.15
CA ALA A 48 -29.52 -16.27 34.65
C ALA A 48 -28.35 -15.30 34.37
N GLY A 49 -27.57 -15.02 35.41
CA GLY A 49 -26.46 -14.06 35.36
C GLY A 49 -26.83 -12.69 35.97
N ALA A 50 -25.84 -11.81 36.07
CA ALA A 50 -26.05 -10.44 36.52
C ALA A 50 -26.32 -9.53 35.32
N PRO A 51 -27.15 -8.48 35.46
CA PRO A 51 -27.32 -7.48 34.41
C PRO A 51 -26.00 -6.81 34.08
N LEU A 52 -25.80 -6.49 32.80
CA LEU A 52 -24.64 -5.72 32.34
C LEU A 52 -24.79 -4.27 32.80
N ASP A 53 -23.79 -3.74 33.51
CA ASP A 53 -23.72 -2.32 33.81
C ASP A 53 -23.37 -1.53 32.54
N THR A 54 -24.37 -0.86 31.98
CA THR A 54 -24.23 0.03 30.81
C THR A 54 -24.09 1.49 31.23
N THR A 55 -24.13 1.79 32.53
CA THR A 55 -24.16 3.16 33.02
C THR A 55 -22.83 3.85 32.75
N ARG A 56 -22.91 4.91 31.96
CA ARG A 56 -21.78 5.76 31.64
C ARG A 56 -22.27 7.10 31.17
N SER A 57 -21.50 8.12 31.53
CA SER A 57 -21.80 9.50 31.23
C SER A 57 -20.53 10.19 30.79
N TYR A 58 -20.68 11.11 29.84
CA TYR A 58 -19.57 11.91 29.36
C TYR A 58 -19.96 13.37 29.32
N VAL A 59 -19.02 14.21 29.71
CA VAL A 59 -19.16 15.65 29.65
C VAL A 59 -18.95 16.14 28.22
N LEU A 60 -19.82 17.04 27.76
CA LEU A 60 -19.64 17.80 26.53
C LEU A 60 -19.45 19.28 26.85
N ARG A 61 -18.27 19.81 26.56
CA ARG A 61 -18.02 21.25 26.56
C ARG A 61 -18.55 21.86 25.26
N PRO A 62 -19.40 22.91 25.30
CA PRO A 62 -20.07 23.41 24.09
C PRO A 62 -19.12 23.89 22.99
N ASP A 63 -18.01 24.52 23.39
CA ASP A 63 -16.97 25.01 22.48
C ASP A 63 -16.22 23.88 21.75
N ARG A 64 -16.33 22.62 22.21
CA ARG A 64 -15.56 21.53 21.62
C ARG A 64 -16.02 21.17 20.23
N VAL A 65 -17.32 21.32 19.93
CA VAL A 65 -17.85 21.16 18.57
C VAL A 65 -17.15 22.12 17.60
N LYS A 66 -17.03 23.39 17.98
CA LYS A 66 -16.32 24.39 17.18
C LYS A 66 -14.82 24.11 17.10
N SER A 67 -14.19 23.73 18.20
CA SER A 67 -12.73 23.49 18.22
C SER A 67 -12.27 22.24 17.47
N LEU A 68 -13.08 21.17 17.45
CA LEU A 68 -12.72 19.89 16.83
C LEU A 68 -13.24 19.78 15.40
N VAL A 69 -14.43 20.31 15.12
CA VAL A 69 -15.10 20.17 13.83
C VAL A 69 -15.08 21.47 13.05
N GLY A 70 -15.05 22.63 13.72
CA GLY A 70 -15.14 23.94 13.07
C GLY A 70 -16.58 24.41 12.83
N MET A 71 -17.57 23.74 13.41
CA MET A 71 -18.98 24.09 13.27
C MET A 71 -19.46 24.93 14.46
N ASP A 72 -20.14 26.03 14.17
CA ASP A 72 -20.74 26.88 15.19
C ASP A 72 -22.17 26.39 15.47
N VAL A 73 -22.29 25.43 16.40
CA VAL A 73 -23.57 24.86 16.83
C VAL A 73 -23.90 25.39 18.21
N THR A 74 -25.05 26.06 18.34
CA THR A 74 -25.45 26.64 19.62
C THR A 74 -25.64 25.57 20.69
N HIS A 75 -25.38 25.90 21.95
CA HIS A 75 -25.52 24.98 23.08
C HIS A 75 -26.89 24.29 23.15
N ASN A 76 -27.97 25.04 22.95
CA ASN A 76 -29.34 24.52 22.94
C ASN A 76 -29.55 23.50 21.81
N GLU A 77 -28.94 23.73 20.65
CA GLU A 77 -29.04 22.81 19.53
C GLU A 77 -28.24 21.52 19.78
N GLN A 78 -27.04 21.63 20.37
CA GLN A 78 -26.25 20.45 20.79
C GLN A 78 -27.06 19.58 21.76
N MET A 79 -27.69 20.20 22.77
CA MET A 79 -28.55 19.51 23.73
C MET A 79 -29.76 18.86 23.04
N ARG A 80 -30.47 19.59 22.17
CA ARG A 80 -31.63 19.07 21.44
C ARG A 80 -31.26 17.83 20.61
N ILE A 81 -30.13 17.87 19.92
CA ILE A 81 -29.64 16.76 19.08
C ILE A 81 -29.36 15.52 19.94
N LEU A 82 -28.57 15.66 21.01
CA LEU A 82 -28.19 14.52 21.85
C LEU A 82 -29.39 13.94 22.59
N THR A 83 -30.31 14.78 23.10
CA THR A 83 -31.55 14.29 23.70
C THR A 83 -32.40 13.53 22.68
N ALA A 84 -32.52 14.01 21.44
CA ALA A 84 -33.26 13.31 20.38
C ALA A 84 -32.64 11.96 19.99
N LEU A 85 -31.33 11.79 20.19
CA LEU A 85 -30.61 10.53 19.98
C LEU A 85 -30.71 9.56 21.17
N GLY A 86 -31.39 9.97 22.25
CA GLY A 86 -31.64 9.16 23.44
C GLY A 86 -30.63 9.33 24.56
N PHE A 87 -29.73 10.31 24.49
CA PHE A 87 -28.88 10.67 25.63
C PHE A 87 -29.70 11.40 26.69
N VAL A 88 -29.43 11.11 27.96
CA VAL A 88 -30.08 11.81 29.08
C VAL A 88 -29.12 12.83 29.66
N VAL A 89 -29.54 14.09 29.68
CA VAL A 89 -28.74 15.18 30.25
C VAL A 89 -28.80 15.09 31.77
N THR A 90 -27.63 15.01 32.40
CA THR A 90 -27.44 15.12 33.84
C THR A 90 -26.59 16.36 34.14
N GLY A 91 -27.00 17.18 35.11
CA GLY A 91 -26.25 18.38 35.54
C GLY A 91 -26.94 19.72 35.30
N THR A 92 -26.37 20.77 35.87
CA THR A 92 -26.86 22.15 35.83
C THR A 92 -25.70 23.12 35.56
N GLY A 93 -25.81 23.98 34.53
CA GLY A 93 -24.80 25.00 34.19
C GLY A 93 -24.33 24.92 32.73
N ASP A 94 -23.14 25.46 32.45
CA ASP A 94 -22.56 25.56 31.09
C ASP A 94 -21.87 24.27 30.60
N ILE A 95 -21.64 23.32 31.51
CA ILE A 95 -21.02 22.03 31.23
C ILE A 95 -22.09 20.96 31.45
N LEU A 96 -22.49 20.30 30.37
CA LEU A 96 -23.50 19.25 30.42
C LEU A 96 -22.84 17.88 30.43
N GLU A 97 -23.38 17.00 31.25
CA GLU A 97 -23.04 15.59 31.24
C GLU A 97 -24.18 14.82 30.56
N PHE A 98 -23.82 13.87 29.70
CA PHE A 98 -24.77 13.09 28.92
C PHE A 98 -24.60 11.61 29.28
N GLN A 99 -25.62 11.04 29.92
CA GLN A 99 -25.73 9.61 30.10
C GLN A 99 -25.98 8.94 28.74
N VAL A 100 -25.14 7.96 28.43
CA VAL A 100 -25.17 7.25 27.16
C VAL A 100 -26.24 6.17 27.20
N PRO A 101 -27.12 6.07 26.20
CA PRO A 101 -28.09 4.98 26.14
C PRO A 101 -27.39 3.63 25.92
N SER A 102 -27.97 2.57 26.47
CA SER A 102 -27.41 1.22 26.52
C SER A 102 -27.14 0.58 25.14
N TRP A 103 -27.89 0.98 24.11
CA TRP A 103 -27.67 0.55 22.73
C TRP A 103 -26.45 1.20 22.03
N ARG A 104 -25.89 2.29 22.57
CA ARG A 104 -24.83 3.10 21.92
C ARG A 104 -23.40 2.73 22.32
N ARG A 105 -22.97 1.48 22.14
CA ARG A 105 -21.65 0.97 22.60
C ARG A 105 -20.41 1.69 22.03
N ASP A 106 -20.59 2.43 20.96
CA ASP A 106 -19.58 3.21 20.25
C ASP A 106 -19.14 4.48 21.01
N VAL A 107 -20.01 5.08 21.81
CA VAL A 107 -19.71 6.32 22.55
C VAL A 107 -18.79 6.03 23.74
N ARG A 108 -17.60 6.61 23.78
CA ARG A 108 -16.57 6.38 24.82
C ARG A 108 -15.97 7.66 25.40
N GLY A 109 -16.37 8.83 24.89
CA GLY A 109 -15.94 10.11 25.43
C GLY A 109 -16.58 11.32 24.76
N GLU A 110 -16.10 12.50 25.14
CA GLU A 110 -16.57 13.80 24.63
C GLU A 110 -16.48 13.89 23.10
N ALA A 111 -15.45 13.32 22.49
CA ALA A 111 -15.26 13.38 21.03
C ALA A 111 -16.39 12.67 20.26
N ASP A 112 -16.94 11.59 20.81
CA ASP A 112 -18.05 10.86 20.18
C ASP A 112 -19.35 11.65 20.31
N LEU A 113 -19.56 12.37 21.42
CA LEU A 113 -20.68 13.31 21.55
C LEU A 113 -20.56 14.45 20.52
N VAL A 114 -19.35 14.97 20.32
CA VAL A 114 -19.09 15.99 19.29
C VAL A 114 -19.37 15.44 17.88
N GLU A 115 -18.96 14.20 17.60
CA GLU A 115 -19.24 13.53 16.33
C GLU A 115 -20.74 13.38 16.09
N GLU A 116 -21.50 12.98 17.10
CA GLU A 116 -22.97 12.87 17.02
C GLU A 116 -23.65 14.20 16.71
N VAL A 117 -23.22 15.29 17.36
CA VAL A 117 -23.71 16.63 17.06
C VAL A 117 -23.39 16.99 15.61
N ALA A 118 -22.13 16.86 15.19
CA ALA A 118 -21.69 17.21 13.84
C ALA A 118 -22.40 16.38 12.76
N ARG A 119 -22.61 15.08 13.01
CA ARG A 119 -23.29 14.14 12.11
C ARG A 119 -24.73 14.55 11.87
N VAL A 120 -25.47 14.95 12.91
CA VAL A 120 -26.87 15.37 12.79
C VAL A 120 -27.00 16.79 12.22
N THR A 121 -26.09 17.71 12.56
CA THR A 121 -26.05 19.05 11.95
C THR A 121 -25.69 19.00 10.46
N SER A 122 -25.10 17.90 10.00
CA SER A 122 -24.58 17.65 8.65
C SER A 122 -23.24 18.34 8.38
N LEU A 123 -22.24 17.52 8.04
CA LEU A 123 -20.93 17.98 7.56
C LEU A 123 -21.03 18.81 6.27
N SER A 124 -22.15 18.77 5.54
CA SER A 124 -22.37 19.63 4.38
C SER A 124 -22.46 21.12 4.74
N GLN A 125 -22.74 21.45 6.01
CA GLN A 125 -22.75 22.83 6.51
C GLN A 125 -21.36 23.32 6.91
N LEU A 126 -20.35 22.45 6.88
CA LEU A 126 -18.98 22.82 7.24
C LEU A 126 -18.41 23.78 6.19
N VAL A 127 -18.04 24.98 6.63
CA VAL A 127 -17.44 26.00 5.78
C VAL A 127 -15.93 25.74 5.70
N PRO A 128 -15.36 25.50 4.50
CA PRO A 128 -13.92 25.30 4.36
C PRO A 128 -13.14 26.51 4.85
N GLN A 129 -12.15 26.26 5.71
CA GLN A 129 -11.22 27.28 6.17
C GLN A 129 -9.83 26.99 5.58
N PRO A 130 -9.13 28.01 5.03
CA PRO A 130 -7.76 27.82 4.59
C PRO A 130 -6.88 27.47 5.79
N LEU A 131 -6.06 26.42 5.65
CA LEU A 131 -5.06 26.10 6.67
C LEU A 131 -4.07 27.27 6.80
N PRO A 132 -3.76 27.70 8.03
CA PRO A 132 -2.77 28.74 8.23
C PRO A 132 -1.40 28.23 7.74
N ARG A 133 -0.59 29.13 7.20
CA ARG A 133 0.81 28.83 6.93
C ARG A 133 1.55 28.80 8.26
N GLU A 134 1.95 27.61 8.72
CA GLU A 134 2.72 27.45 9.96
C GLU A 134 4.08 28.15 9.90
N THR A 135 4.68 28.21 8.71
CA THR A 135 5.97 28.86 8.46
C THR A 135 5.87 29.88 7.33
N ALA A 136 6.41 31.08 7.57
CA ALA A 136 6.54 32.11 6.55
C ALA A 136 7.74 31.80 5.63
N GLY A 137 7.58 32.03 4.33
CA GLY A 137 8.66 31.91 3.34
C GLY A 137 8.53 30.71 2.40
N VAL A 138 9.65 30.35 1.75
CA VAL A 138 9.73 29.24 0.80
C VAL A 138 9.94 27.93 1.58
N PRO A 139 9.10 26.91 1.40
CA PRO A 139 9.27 25.62 2.07
C PRO A 139 10.63 24.99 1.74
N ALA A 140 11.24 24.34 2.74
CA ALA A 140 12.43 23.53 2.50
C ALA A 140 12.10 22.37 1.53
N PRO A 141 13.08 21.86 0.76
CA PRO A 141 12.88 20.67 -0.06
C PRO A 141 12.41 19.50 0.80
N VAL A 142 11.20 19.00 0.50
CA VAL A 142 10.55 17.92 1.28
C VAL A 142 11.04 16.54 0.84
N LEU A 143 11.44 16.40 -0.42
CA LEU A 143 11.83 15.11 -0.98
C LEU A 143 13.21 14.68 -0.51
N THR A 144 13.30 13.43 -0.06
CA THR A 144 14.59 12.82 0.28
C THR A 144 15.43 12.61 -0.99
N PRO A 145 16.77 12.51 -0.86
CA PRO A 145 17.62 12.20 -2.01
C PRO A 145 17.21 10.91 -2.72
N MET A 146 16.72 9.90 -2.00
CA MET A 146 16.25 8.64 -2.61
C MET A 146 15.01 8.84 -3.47
N GLN A 147 14.03 9.63 -2.99
CA GLN A 147 12.83 9.97 -3.77
C GLN A 147 13.17 10.77 -5.03
N LEU A 148 14.16 11.67 -4.95
CA LEU A 148 14.66 12.39 -6.13
C LEU A 148 15.32 11.46 -7.15
N ARG A 149 16.13 10.49 -6.68
CA ARG A 149 16.75 9.47 -7.55
C ARG A 149 15.72 8.59 -8.20
N GLU A 150 14.73 8.11 -7.46
CA GLU A 150 13.65 7.30 -7.99
C GLU A 150 12.92 8.03 -9.12
N ARG A 151 12.54 9.30 -8.89
CA ARG A 151 11.88 10.15 -9.89
C ARG A 151 12.76 10.38 -11.13
N ALA A 152 14.05 10.66 -10.92
CA ALA A 152 15.00 10.90 -12.00
C ALA A 152 15.23 9.62 -12.84
N ALA A 153 15.40 8.47 -12.19
CA ALA A 153 15.55 7.19 -12.87
C ALA A 153 14.31 6.83 -13.69
N ARG A 154 13.11 6.96 -13.12
CA ARG A 154 11.84 6.68 -13.79
C ARG A 154 11.69 7.55 -15.05
N ARG A 155 11.88 8.87 -14.91
CA ARG A 155 11.79 9.81 -16.02
C ARG A 155 12.83 9.56 -17.11
N THR A 156 14.06 9.25 -16.73
CA THR A 156 15.16 9.02 -17.68
C THR A 156 14.93 7.73 -18.46
N THR A 157 14.53 6.64 -17.78
CA THR A 157 14.26 5.36 -18.43
C THR A 157 13.09 5.45 -19.42
N ALA A 158 12.03 6.18 -19.06
CA ALA A 158 10.93 6.48 -19.98
C ALA A 158 11.38 7.33 -21.18
N ALA A 159 12.25 8.32 -20.97
CA ALA A 159 12.77 9.16 -22.04
C ALA A 159 13.68 8.40 -23.02
N LEU A 160 14.29 7.29 -22.58
CA LEU A 160 15.04 6.36 -23.43
C LEU A 160 14.14 5.45 -24.28
N GLY A 161 12.81 5.56 -24.16
CA GLY A 161 11.84 4.83 -24.99
C GLY A 161 11.29 3.54 -24.36
N TYR A 162 11.55 3.31 -23.07
CA TYR A 162 10.97 2.17 -22.36
C TYR A 162 9.55 2.48 -21.87
N ASN A 163 8.70 1.46 -21.83
CA ASN A 163 7.36 1.51 -21.25
C ASN A 163 7.40 1.03 -19.80
N GLU A 164 6.83 1.83 -18.90
CA GLU A 164 6.82 1.50 -17.48
C GLU A 164 5.82 0.38 -17.18
N CYS A 165 6.29 -0.64 -16.48
CA CYS A 165 5.49 -1.73 -15.95
C CYS A 165 5.33 -1.58 -14.44
N VAL A 166 4.16 -1.94 -13.94
CA VAL A 166 3.90 -2.15 -12.51
C VAL A 166 3.51 -3.61 -12.35
N THR A 167 4.46 -4.44 -11.91
CA THR A 167 4.24 -5.88 -11.71
C THR A 167 3.96 -6.18 -10.24
N TYR A 168 3.37 -7.34 -9.96
CA TYR A 168 3.12 -7.74 -8.57
C TYR A 168 4.44 -7.91 -7.81
N SER A 169 4.42 -7.52 -6.53
CA SER A 169 5.57 -7.71 -5.63
C SER A 169 5.75 -9.16 -5.20
N PHE A 170 4.72 -9.98 -5.34
CA PHE A 170 4.73 -11.41 -5.08
C PHE A 170 4.59 -12.20 -6.38
N ILE A 171 5.37 -13.27 -6.50
CA ILE A 171 5.49 -14.13 -7.67
C ILE A 171 5.46 -15.60 -7.23
N ASP A 172 5.42 -16.51 -8.21
CA ASP A 172 5.51 -17.93 -7.94
C ASP A 172 6.93 -18.32 -7.49
N LYS A 173 7.03 -19.44 -6.75
CA LYS A 173 8.29 -19.93 -6.21
C LYS A 173 9.35 -20.18 -7.28
N ALA A 174 8.96 -20.80 -8.40
CA ALA A 174 9.90 -21.20 -9.44
C ALA A 174 10.54 -19.97 -10.10
N SER A 175 9.75 -18.92 -10.39
CA SER A 175 10.27 -17.63 -10.86
C SER A 175 11.17 -16.96 -9.84
N ALA A 176 10.88 -17.05 -8.54
CA ALA A 176 11.73 -16.46 -7.49
C ALA A 176 13.09 -17.17 -7.37
N GLU A 177 13.11 -18.51 -7.45
CA GLU A 177 14.33 -19.33 -7.36
C GLU A 177 15.34 -19.00 -8.48
N LEU A 178 14.86 -18.71 -9.70
CA LEU A 178 15.71 -18.29 -10.82
C LEU A 178 16.50 -17.02 -10.53
N PHE A 179 16.05 -16.19 -9.59
CA PHE A 179 16.65 -14.92 -9.21
C PHE A 179 17.17 -14.92 -7.76
N GLY A 180 17.49 -16.11 -7.23
CA GLY A 180 18.12 -16.28 -5.91
C GLY A 180 17.19 -15.99 -4.72
N GLY A 181 15.87 -16.03 -4.94
CA GLY A 181 14.85 -16.02 -3.90
C GLY A 181 14.20 -17.40 -3.73
N GLY A 182 12.91 -17.41 -3.37
CA GLY A 182 12.15 -18.65 -3.19
C GLY A 182 12.38 -19.34 -1.84
N THR A 183 13.03 -18.65 -0.89
CA THR A 183 13.20 -19.12 0.49
C THR A 183 11.93 -18.89 1.30
N ASP A 184 11.79 -19.64 2.38
CA ASP A 184 10.64 -19.54 3.28
C ASP A 184 10.58 -18.17 4.00
N ASP A 185 11.73 -17.50 4.17
CA ASP A 185 11.83 -16.16 4.78
C ASP A 185 11.03 -15.09 4.03
N VAL A 186 10.78 -15.29 2.73
CA VAL A 186 10.02 -14.38 1.88
C VAL A 186 8.71 -14.99 1.37
N MET A 187 8.29 -16.13 1.94
CA MET A 187 7.03 -16.78 1.59
C MET A 187 5.87 -16.17 2.37
N LEU A 188 4.77 -15.85 1.67
CA LEU A 188 3.53 -15.37 2.27
C LEU A 188 2.81 -16.53 2.98
N ALA A 189 2.40 -16.30 4.23
CA ALA A 189 1.69 -17.32 5.02
C ALA A 189 0.27 -17.61 4.48
N ASN A 190 -0.43 -16.59 4.00
CA ASN A 190 -1.79 -16.70 3.44
C ASN A 190 -1.83 -16.05 2.05
N PRO A 191 -1.21 -16.66 1.04
CA PRO A 191 -1.18 -16.10 -0.30
C PRO A 191 -2.56 -16.17 -0.96
N ILE A 192 -2.82 -15.26 -1.91
CA ILE A 192 -4.06 -15.27 -2.70
C ILE A 192 -4.14 -16.53 -3.57
N SER A 193 -3.00 -16.95 -4.13
CA SER A 193 -2.85 -18.18 -4.91
C SER A 193 -1.41 -18.71 -4.85
N SER A 194 -1.19 -19.93 -5.33
CA SER A 194 0.14 -20.56 -5.42
C SER A 194 1.13 -19.76 -6.27
N GLU A 195 0.62 -19.07 -7.30
CA GLU A 195 1.38 -18.27 -8.26
C GLU A 195 1.79 -16.90 -7.68
N MET A 196 1.38 -16.60 -6.45
CA MET A 196 1.60 -15.33 -5.74
C MET A 196 2.09 -15.60 -4.31
N SER A 197 3.01 -16.55 -4.16
CA SER A 197 3.41 -17.11 -2.87
C SER A 197 4.67 -16.48 -2.27
N HIS A 198 5.57 -15.92 -3.08
CA HIS A 198 6.88 -15.44 -2.60
C HIS A 198 7.11 -13.99 -2.99
N MET A 199 7.73 -13.20 -2.11
CA MET A 199 8.16 -11.84 -2.46
C MET A 199 9.28 -11.88 -3.51
N ARG A 200 9.22 -10.98 -4.49
CA ARG A 200 10.17 -10.95 -5.61
C ARG A 200 11.58 -10.52 -5.13
N PRO A 201 12.64 -11.29 -5.45
CA PRO A 201 14.01 -10.93 -5.12
C PRO A 201 14.63 -9.90 -6.08
N ALA A 202 14.01 -9.70 -7.24
CA ALA A 202 14.43 -8.78 -8.29
C ALA A 202 13.21 -8.30 -9.09
N LEU A 203 13.38 -7.26 -9.93
CA LEU A 203 12.31 -6.77 -10.83
C LEU A 203 12.27 -7.53 -12.16
N LEU A 204 13.39 -8.11 -12.59
CA LEU A 204 13.49 -8.87 -13.84
C LEU A 204 12.48 -10.04 -13.98
N PRO A 205 12.15 -10.84 -12.94
CA PRO A 205 11.13 -11.86 -13.07
C PRO A 205 9.80 -11.30 -13.61
N GLY A 206 9.32 -10.20 -13.02
CA GLY A 206 8.07 -9.57 -13.44
C GLY A 206 8.15 -9.00 -14.85
N LEU A 207 9.27 -8.36 -15.22
CA LEU A 207 9.50 -7.83 -16.57
C LEU A 207 9.55 -8.95 -17.62
N LEU A 208 10.18 -10.08 -17.32
CA LEU A 208 10.24 -11.23 -18.22
C LEU A 208 8.86 -11.89 -18.39
N GLN A 209 8.09 -12.06 -17.31
CA GLN A 209 6.69 -12.52 -17.40
C GLN A 209 5.83 -11.56 -18.23
N ALA A 210 6.04 -10.24 -18.09
CA ALA A 210 5.37 -9.25 -18.93
C ALA A 210 5.79 -9.39 -20.40
N ALA A 211 7.07 -9.63 -20.68
CA ALA A 211 7.57 -9.86 -22.03
C ALA A 211 6.97 -11.12 -22.66
N ALA A 212 7.00 -12.26 -21.96
CA ALA A 212 6.42 -13.52 -22.42
C ALA A 212 4.92 -13.36 -22.76
N ARG A 213 4.14 -12.71 -21.89
CA ARG A 213 2.71 -12.42 -22.15
C ARG A 213 2.48 -11.55 -23.39
N ASN A 214 3.37 -10.60 -23.65
CA ASN A 214 3.30 -9.75 -24.85
C ASN A 214 3.68 -10.53 -26.12
N GLN A 215 4.72 -11.35 -26.07
CA GLN A 215 5.14 -12.21 -27.18
C GLN A 215 4.08 -13.26 -27.52
N ALA A 216 3.38 -13.81 -26.52
CA ALA A 216 2.22 -14.68 -26.73
C ALA A 216 1.08 -13.99 -27.50
N ARG A 217 1.04 -12.65 -27.49
CA ARG A 217 0.08 -11.81 -28.24
C ARG A 217 0.67 -11.22 -29.52
N GLY A 218 1.84 -11.71 -29.95
CA GLY A 218 2.49 -11.30 -31.20
C GLY A 218 3.38 -10.06 -31.12
N MET A 219 3.56 -9.48 -29.92
CA MET A 219 4.44 -8.32 -29.72
C MET A 219 5.86 -8.80 -29.39
N MET A 220 6.73 -8.86 -30.40
CA MET A 220 8.08 -9.43 -30.29
C MET A 220 9.18 -8.42 -29.93
N ASP A 221 8.99 -7.16 -30.32
CA ASP A 221 9.91 -6.06 -30.08
C ASP A 221 9.39 -5.26 -28.87
N LEU A 222 10.13 -5.26 -27.75
CA LEU A 222 9.66 -4.72 -26.46
C LEU A 222 10.75 -3.95 -25.75
N ALA A 223 10.39 -2.78 -25.20
CA ALA A 223 11.20 -2.03 -24.24
C ALA A 223 10.36 -1.78 -22.99
N LEU A 224 10.68 -2.50 -21.90
CA LEU A 224 9.92 -2.50 -20.65
C LEU A 224 10.82 -2.12 -19.49
N PHE A 225 10.35 -1.33 -18.54
CA PHE A 225 11.11 -1.03 -17.33
C PHE A 225 10.22 -0.98 -16.10
N GLU A 226 10.81 -1.17 -14.92
CA GLU A 226 10.14 -0.98 -13.64
C GLU A 226 11.07 -0.31 -12.65
N VAL A 227 10.50 0.55 -11.81
CA VAL A 227 11.16 1.12 -10.63
C VAL A 227 10.33 0.77 -9.41
N GLY A 228 10.90 -0.03 -8.51
CA GLY A 228 10.15 -0.56 -7.39
C GLY A 228 11.00 -1.35 -6.42
N ALA A 229 10.34 -1.87 -5.40
CA ALA A 229 10.96 -2.65 -4.35
C ALA A 229 11.26 -4.08 -4.79
N ALA A 230 12.39 -4.59 -4.32
CA ALA A 230 12.72 -6.01 -4.26
C ALA A 230 13.11 -6.39 -2.83
N PHE A 231 12.95 -7.66 -2.50
CA PHE A 231 13.00 -8.17 -1.13
C PHE A 231 14.11 -9.22 -1.02
N HIS A 232 14.99 -9.08 -0.04
CA HIS A 232 16.03 -10.07 0.24
C HIS A 232 15.82 -10.77 1.59
N GLY A 233 14.65 -10.56 2.19
CA GLY A 233 14.19 -11.17 3.43
C GLY A 233 12.81 -10.63 3.83
N GLY A 234 12.24 -11.17 4.91
CA GLY A 234 10.88 -10.92 5.36
C GLY A 234 10.75 -9.82 6.42
N GLU A 235 11.87 -9.32 6.95
CA GLU A 235 11.89 -8.39 8.08
C GLU A 235 11.98 -6.91 7.66
N PRO A 236 11.56 -5.96 8.52
CA PRO A 236 11.76 -4.53 8.27
C PRO A 236 13.22 -4.19 7.98
N GLY A 237 13.46 -3.53 6.85
CA GLY A 237 14.81 -3.18 6.37
C GLY A 237 15.38 -4.16 5.35
N GLU A 238 14.75 -5.31 5.11
CA GLU A 238 15.18 -6.30 4.11
C GLU A 238 14.59 -6.05 2.71
N GLN A 239 14.37 -4.78 2.41
CA GLN A 239 13.79 -4.27 1.17
C GLN A 239 14.75 -3.24 0.56
N HIS A 240 14.92 -3.29 -0.75
CA HIS A 240 15.73 -2.33 -1.47
C HIS A 240 15.04 -1.86 -2.76
N LEU A 241 15.30 -0.61 -3.12
CA LEU A 241 14.81 -0.02 -4.37
C LEU A 241 15.69 -0.48 -5.53
N LEU A 242 15.07 -0.94 -6.61
CA LEU A 242 15.72 -1.27 -7.87
C LEU A 242 15.12 -0.46 -9.01
N VAL A 243 15.92 -0.27 -10.06
CA VAL A 243 15.48 0.20 -11.37
C VAL A 243 15.94 -0.84 -12.37
N SER A 244 15.02 -1.48 -13.09
CA SER A 244 15.39 -2.47 -14.11
C SER A 244 14.73 -2.18 -15.44
N GLY A 245 15.48 -2.37 -16.51
CA GLY A 245 15.00 -2.28 -17.89
C GLY A 245 15.25 -3.57 -18.64
N LEU A 246 14.40 -3.84 -19.64
CA LEU A 246 14.41 -5.03 -20.47
C LEU A 246 14.12 -4.62 -21.92
N LEU A 247 15.04 -4.97 -22.83
CA LEU A 247 14.90 -4.87 -24.27
C LEU A 247 14.84 -6.28 -24.87
N VAL A 248 13.85 -6.52 -25.73
CA VAL A 248 13.68 -7.76 -26.47
C VAL A 248 13.43 -7.45 -27.93
N GLY A 249 13.99 -8.26 -28.83
CA GLY A 249 13.76 -8.12 -30.26
C GLY A 249 14.69 -7.07 -30.89
N GLN A 250 14.12 -5.97 -31.36
CA GLN A 250 14.78 -5.06 -32.32
C GLN A 250 14.79 -3.63 -31.80
N SER A 251 15.82 -2.88 -32.18
CA SER A 251 16.13 -1.53 -31.67
C SER A 251 15.09 -0.46 -32.05
N GLY A 252 14.18 -0.77 -32.97
CA GLY A 252 13.18 0.19 -33.42
C GLY A 252 12.15 -0.43 -34.38
N PRO A 253 11.14 0.37 -34.77
CA PRO A 253 10.14 -0.05 -35.74
C PRO A 253 10.77 -0.29 -37.11
N ARG A 254 10.02 -0.94 -38.01
CA ARG A 254 10.45 -1.08 -39.41
C ARG A 254 10.57 0.30 -40.04
N ASP A 255 11.76 0.61 -40.52
CA ASP A 255 12.07 1.87 -41.19
C ASP A 255 12.60 1.63 -42.62
N PRO A 256 12.26 2.48 -43.60
CA PRO A 256 12.78 2.34 -44.97
C PRO A 256 14.30 2.52 -45.10
N HIS A 257 14.97 3.07 -44.08
CA HIS A 257 16.41 3.36 -44.09
C HIS A 257 17.25 2.22 -43.51
N GLY A 258 16.61 1.14 -43.02
CA GLY A 258 17.28 -0.06 -42.52
C GLY A 258 18.04 0.12 -41.20
N ALA A 259 17.68 1.12 -40.39
CA ALA A 259 18.31 1.35 -39.09
C ALA A 259 17.93 0.27 -38.05
N ARG A 260 16.84 -0.46 -38.29
CA ARG A 260 16.39 -1.58 -37.46
C ARG A 260 17.42 -2.71 -37.41
N ARG A 261 17.91 -3.02 -36.21
CA ARG A 261 18.77 -4.18 -35.91
C ARG A 261 18.32 -4.89 -34.63
N PRO A 262 18.73 -6.13 -34.38
CA PRO A 262 18.58 -6.74 -33.06
C PRO A 262 19.22 -5.87 -31.98
N VAL A 263 18.56 -5.75 -30.83
CA VAL A 263 19.16 -5.12 -29.65
C VAL A 263 20.35 -5.94 -29.15
N ASP A 264 21.38 -5.26 -28.66
CA ASP A 264 22.59 -5.88 -28.15
C ASP A 264 22.96 -5.36 -26.75
N VAL A 265 24.04 -5.91 -26.19
CA VAL A 265 24.50 -5.59 -24.83
C VAL A 265 24.96 -4.12 -24.71
N PHE A 266 25.37 -3.48 -25.80
CA PHE A 266 25.83 -2.10 -25.78
C PHE A 266 24.68 -1.10 -25.76
N ASP A 267 23.52 -1.44 -26.35
CA ASP A 267 22.30 -0.64 -26.21
C ASP A 267 21.91 -0.51 -24.72
N VAL A 268 21.76 -1.65 -24.06
CA VAL A 268 21.32 -1.68 -22.66
C VAL A 268 22.39 -1.14 -21.70
N LYS A 269 23.67 -1.21 -22.08
CA LYS A 269 24.77 -0.57 -21.36
C LYS A 269 24.61 0.96 -21.40
N ALA A 270 24.41 1.53 -22.59
CA ALA A 270 24.26 2.97 -22.77
C ALA A 270 23.07 3.50 -21.95
N ASP A 271 21.96 2.76 -21.96
CA ASP A 271 20.77 3.10 -21.17
C ASP A 271 21.05 3.05 -19.66
N ALA A 272 21.73 2.01 -19.18
CA ALA A 272 22.10 1.89 -17.77
C ALA A 272 23.03 3.03 -17.32
N GLU A 273 24.01 3.41 -18.15
CA GLU A 273 24.91 4.54 -17.91
C GLU A 273 24.15 5.88 -17.88
N ALA A 274 23.18 6.09 -18.78
CA ALA A 274 22.35 7.28 -18.80
C ALA A 274 21.48 7.41 -17.55
N VAL A 275 20.85 6.32 -17.10
CA VAL A 275 20.05 6.31 -15.87
C VAL A 275 20.93 6.54 -14.64
N LEU A 276 22.11 5.92 -14.57
CA LEU A 276 23.08 6.15 -13.50
C LEU A 276 23.53 7.61 -13.44
N ALA A 277 23.83 8.22 -14.59
CA ALA A 277 24.19 9.63 -14.67
C ALA A 277 23.05 10.53 -14.14
N ALA A 278 21.80 10.25 -14.51
CA ALA A 278 20.64 11.02 -14.08
C ALA A 278 20.39 10.97 -12.56
N ILE A 279 20.75 9.87 -11.89
CA ILE A 279 20.64 9.75 -10.42
C ILE A 279 21.88 10.23 -9.67
N GLY A 280 22.85 10.83 -10.38
CA GLY A 280 24.06 11.44 -9.82
C GLY A 280 25.19 10.44 -9.55
N ALA A 281 25.26 9.33 -10.29
CA ALA A 281 26.39 8.42 -10.20
C ALA A 281 27.70 9.06 -10.70
N PRO A 282 28.85 8.77 -10.06
CA PRO A 282 30.13 9.28 -10.53
C PRO A 282 30.50 8.73 -11.92
N ALA A 283 31.06 9.59 -12.78
CA ALA A 283 31.49 9.19 -14.13
C ALA A 283 32.66 8.18 -14.17
N LYS A 284 33.39 7.98 -13.06
CA LYS A 284 34.56 7.09 -12.95
C LYS A 284 34.19 5.63 -12.65
N ALA A 285 33.12 5.11 -13.25
CA ALA A 285 32.72 3.72 -13.05
C ALA A 285 33.62 2.76 -13.83
N GLN A 286 33.89 1.58 -13.27
CA GLN A 286 34.62 0.49 -13.91
C GLN A 286 33.66 -0.62 -14.28
N ILE A 287 33.91 -1.31 -15.39
CA ILE A 287 33.14 -2.50 -15.76
C ILE A 287 33.88 -3.75 -15.32
N LEU A 288 33.30 -4.47 -14.35
CA LEU A 288 33.83 -5.75 -13.85
C LEU A 288 32.95 -6.92 -14.32
N ARG A 289 33.49 -8.14 -14.21
CA ARG A 289 32.79 -9.41 -14.50
C ARG A 289 32.44 -10.13 -13.21
N GLY A 290 31.53 -11.10 -13.29
CA GLY A 290 31.12 -11.94 -12.16
C GLY A 290 29.79 -11.51 -11.55
N ALA A 291 28.84 -11.10 -12.39
CA ALA A 291 27.45 -10.93 -11.96
C ALA A 291 26.82 -12.29 -11.58
N ARG A 292 25.62 -12.23 -11.00
CA ARG A 292 24.85 -13.41 -10.59
C ARG A 292 24.48 -14.31 -11.79
N ASP A 293 24.16 -15.57 -11.51
CA ASP A 293 24.06 -16.64 -12.53
C ASP A 293 22.90 -16.50 -13.52
N TRP A 294 21.92 -15.63 -13.24
CA TRP A 294 20.84 -15.33 -14.19
C TRP A 294 21.26 -14.40 -15.33
N TRP A 295 22.50 -13.91 -15.33
CA TRP A 295 23.12 -13.20 -16.44
C TRP A 295 23.96 -14.16 -17.30
N HIS A 296 24.06 -13.88 -18.60
CA HIS A 296 24.90 -14.68 -19.49
C HIS A 296 26.39 -14.55 -19.10
N PRO A 297 27.15 -15.64 -18.91
CA PRO A 297 28.48 -15.62 -18.29
C PRO A 297 29.52 -14.78 -19.07
N GLY A 298 29.39 -14.74 -20.40
CA GLY A 298 30.29 -13.98 -21.27
C GLY A 298 29.72 -12.66 -21.80
N ARG A 299 28.47 -12.31 -21.49
CA ARG A 299 27.74 -11.18 -22.13
C ARG A 299 27.03 -10.31 -21.09
N HIS A 300 27.76 -9.90 -20.07
CA HIS A 300 27.30 -8.96 -19.05
C HIS A 300 28.45 -8.07 -18.55
N GLY A 301 28.12 -7.00 -17.85
CA GLY A 301 29.05 -6.16 -17.12
C GLY A 301 28.42 -5.64 -15.83
N MET A 302 29.22 -5.58 -14.77
CA MET A 302 28.87 -4.88 -13.53
C MET A 302 29.46 -3.48 -13.56
N ILE A 303 28.63 -2.46 -13.40
CA ILE A 303 29.04 -1.06 -13.32
C ILE A 303 29.40 -0.79 -11.86
N CYS A 304 30.69 -0.65 -11.57
CA CYS A 304 31.21 -0.60 -10.21
C CYS A 304 31.93 0.72 -9.90
N LEU A 305 31.85 1.14 -8.64
CA LEU A 305 32.69 2.20 -8.07
C LEU A 305 33.78 1.57 -7.19
N GLY A 306 34.94 1.31 -7.78
CA GLY A 306 35.97 0.48 -7.18
C GLY A 306 35.59 -1.00 -7.16
N ALA A 307 36.29 -1.82 -6.37
CA ALA A 307 36.12 -3.27 -6.40
C ALA A 307 34.89 -3.80 -5.66
N LYS A 308 34.31 -3.02 -4.72
CA LYS A 308 33.27 -3.51 -3.79
C LYS A 308 31.86 -2.98 -4.08
N LYS A 309 31.71 -1.76 -4.62
CA LYS A 309 30.39 -1.14 -4.81
C LYS A 309 29.89 -1.38 -6.22
N VAL A 310 28.79 -2.10 -6.35
CA VAL A 310 28.11 -2.34 -7.63
C VAL A 310 26.94 -1.37 -7.75
N LEU A 311 27.02 -0.43 -8.69
CA LEU A 311 25.98 0.56 -8.95
C LEU A 311 24.86 0.01 -9.84
N GLY A 312 25.20 -0.96 -10.69
CA GLY A 312 24.24 -1.66 -11.53
C GLY A 312 24.89 -2.80 -12.30
N ILE A 313 24.07 -3.62 -12.94
CA ILE A 313 24.48 -4.71 -13.81
C ILE A 313 23.71 -4.55 -15.11
N PHE A 314 24.36 -4.77 -16.24
CA PHE A 314 23.72 -4.84 -17.55
C PHE A 314 24.23 -6.06 -18.31
N GLY A 315 23.45 -6.56 -19.25
CA GLY A 315 23.86 -7.70 -20.06
C GLY A 315 22.70 -8.44 -20.70
N GLU A 316 23.05 -9.55 -21.33
CA GLU A 316 22.07 -10.53 -21.78
C GLU A 316 21.64 -11.42 -20.61
N VAL A 317 20.34 -11.66 -20.50
CA VAL A 317 19.79 -12.61 -19.54
C VAL A 317 20.16 -14.05 -19.94
N HIS A 318 20.48 -14.90 -18.97
CA HIS A 318 20.94 -16.26 -19.24
C HIS A 318 19.87 -17.07 -20.03
N PRO A 319 20.25 -17.81 -21.11
CA PRO A 319 19.29 -18.53 -21.95
C PRO A 319 18.40 -19.54 -21.19
N LYS A 320 18.94 -20.21 -20.17
CA LYS A 320 18.16 -21.09 -19.27
C LYS A 320 17.03 -20.35 -18.54
N VAL A 321 17.27 -19.11 -18.10
CA VAL A 321 16.25 -18.27 -17.44
C VAL A 321 15.20 -17.86 -18.46
N LEU A 322 15.60 -17.44 -19.66
CA LEU A 322 14.67 -17.08 -20.73
C LEU A 322 13.77 -18.26 -21.13
N ALA A 323 14.34 -19.47 -21.25
CA ALA A 323 13.58 -20.68 -21.53
C ALA A 323 12.59 -21.03 -20.40
N ALA A 324 13.01 -20.91 -19.13
CA ALA A 324 12.14 -21.18 -17.98
C ALA A 324 10.99 -20.15 -17.86
N MET A 325 11.22 -18.92 -18.32
CA MET A 325 10.25 -17.82 -18.27
C MET A 325 9.45 -17.65 -19.57
N ASP A 326 9.58 -18.59 -20.52
CA ASP A 326 8.94 -18.60 -21.86
C ASP A 326 9.16 -17.31 -22.67
N VAL A 327 10.36 -16.72 -22.57
CA VAL A 327 10.76 -15.56 -23.38
C VAL A 327 11.48 -16.02 -24.63
N LYS A 328 10.97 -15.62 -25.78
CA LYS A 328 11.49 -15.97 -27.11
C LYS A 328 12.62 -15.03 -27.51
N GLY A 329 13.75 -15.62 -27.91
CA GLY A 329 14.92 -14.89 -28.38
C GLY A 329 15.76 -14.30 -27.24
N PRO A 330 16.87 -13.63 -27.58
CA PRO A 330 17.73 -13.01 -26.57
C PRO A 330 17.04 -11.78 -25.96
N ALA A 331 17.33 -11.52 -24.69
CA ALA A 331 16.83 -10.37 -23.95
C ALA A 331 17.99 -9.63 -23.29
N MET A 332 18.08 -8.32 -23.54
CA MET A 332 19.08 -7.43 -22.98
C MET A 332 18.45 -6.69 -21.81
N ALA A 333 19.08 -6.70 -20.65
CA ALA A 333 18.53 -6.09 -19.45
C ALA A 333 19.56 -5.29 -18.67
N PHE A 334 19.07 -4.39 -17.82
CA PHE A 334 19.87 -3.78 -16.77
C PHE A 334 19.11 -3.79 -15.44
N THR A 335 19.86 -3.77 -14.34
CA THR A 335 19.37 -3.53 -12.99
C THR A 335 20.31 -2.56 -12.31
N ILE A 336 19.81 -1.43 -11.83
CA ILE A 336 20.54 -0.39 -11.10
C ILE A 336 20.12 -0.44 -9.63
N PHE A 337 21.09 -0.15 -8.76
CA PHE A 337 20.95 -0.08 -7.31
C PHE A 337 21.10 1.39 -6.86
N PRO A 338 20.01 2.20 -6.84
CA PRO A 338 20.09 3.62 -6.50
C PRO A 338 20.68 3.91 -5.11
N ALA A 339 20.54 2.96 -4.18
CA ALA A 339 21.10 3.05 -2.83
C ALA A 339 22.64 3.00 -2.81
N GLU A 340 23.27 2.32 -3.76
CA GLU A 340 24.73 2.19 -3.83
C GLU A 340 25.42 3.43 -4.39
N VAL A 341 24.66 4.32 -5.05
CA VAL A 341 25.16 5.60 -5.54
C VAL A 341 25.50 6.50 -4.35
N PRO A 342 26.74 7.02 -4.23
CA PRO A 342 27.14 7.87 -3.11
C PRO A 342 26.21 9.07 -2.92
N MET A 343 25.81 9.35 -1.69
CA MET A 343 24.96 10.51 -1.39
C MET A 343 25.69 11.82 -1.77
N PRO A 344 24.97 12.84 -2.24
CA PRO A 344 25.57 14.15 -2.48
C PRO A 344 26.22 14.65 -1.19
N ARG A 345 27.43 15.22 -1.30
CA ARG A 345 28.09 15.86 -0.16
C ARG A 345 27.14 16.92 0.40
N LYS A 346 26.98 16.96 1.72
CA LYS A 346 26.29 18.08 2.38
C LYS A 346 27.01 19.36 1.96
N THR A 347 26.37 20.16 1.11
CA THR A 347 26.78 21.54 0.89
C THR A 347 26.44 22.28 2.18
N ASN A 348 27.42 22.44 3.08
CA ASN A 348 27.32 23.49 4.08
C ASN A 348 27.19 24.80 3.29
N ALA A 349 26.06 25.48 3.44
CA ALA A 349 25.87 26.81 2.91
C ALA A 349 26.79 27.78 3.67
N SER A 350 28.07 27.82 3.29
CA SER A 350 28.94 28.96 3.52
C SER A 350 29.11 29.66 2.18
N ARG A 351 28.10 30.46 1.81
CA ARG A 351 28.25 31.57 0.87
C ARG A 351 27.10 32.55 1.06
#